data_AF-A0A9W9JXN9-F1
#
_entry.id   AF-A0A9W9JXN9-F1
#
_cell.length_a   1.000
_cell.length_b   1.000
_cell.length_c   1.000
_cell.angle_alpha   90.00
_cell.angle_beta   90.00
_cell.angle_gamma   90.00
#
_symmetry.space_group_name_H-M   'P 1'
#
loop_
_entity.id
_entity.type
_entity.pdbx_description
1 polymer ?
#
loop_
_entity_poly.entity_id
_entity_poly.type
_entity_poly.pdbx_seq_one_letter_code
_entity_poly.pdbx_strand_id
1 'polypeptide(L)'
;MVELDQRLNSYVPLEPSGGKPSDDTKGFLRLLWTMLPPGGKENLAKDILKGKDGEPRPDDEALRQLVQSIRSGLLIPMKAQGGKTPTEVTPSPRSGVEDSVEDIKGKSIEPISRNPHSKLRKNCLERDGYKCMATHQYSIDHPHPKSARTTYLEAAHIIPYTLGIFQPLDGKDVDRHAKIWINLRRYFPVLRAMSEDLKLINCEENMLMLDSQLHKGFGQFKLIFEATGVPNQYRIKTFTGMPTGPIQNLPKKRLVLFRVHQGHWKLPDPQFLQVHACIGTFLHMSGQGESMDKVINHFRECGGLAPSGSTNIEETLAVSSLSLLPANVEESPESPKPKMKQRPAQEQSQAKSLDYENKRL
;
A
#
# COMPACT_ATOMS: atom_id res chain seq x y z
N MET A 1 -16.29 10.55 24.30
CA MET A 1 -14.87 10.75 24.69
C MET A 1 -14.66 10.33 26.14
N VAL A 2 -15.38 10.93 27.10
CA VAL A 2 -15.28 10.59 28.54
C VAL A 2 -15.33 9.09 28.84
N GLU A 3 -16.32 8.37 28.30
CA GLU A 3 -16.49 6.93 28.56
C GLU A 3 -15.38 6.05 27.93
N LEU A 4 -14.89 6.45 26.75
CA LEU A 4 -13.76 5.80 26.07
C LEU A 4 -12.47 5.98 26.87
N ASP A 5 -12.22 7.20 27.35
CA ASP A 5 -11.05 7.47 28.18
C ASP A 5 -11.12 6.74 29.52
N GLN A 6 -12.31 6.65 30.13
CA GLN A 6 -12.54 5.83 31.32
C GLN A 6 -12.22 4.35 31.05
N ARG A 7 -12.67 3.78 29.91
CA ARG A 7 -12.33 2.40 29.53
C ARG A 7 -10.83 2.18 29.43
N LEU A 8 -10.17 3.04 28.66
CA LEU A 8 -8.75 2.90 28.37
C LEU A 8 -7.92 3.22 29.61
N ASN A 9 -8.45 3.98 30.57
CA ASN A 9 -7.80 4.19 31.87
C ASN A 9 -7.92 2.98 32.80
N SER A 10 -8.98 2.18 32.70
CA SER A 10 -9.13 0.96 33.50
C SER A 10 -8.40 -0.26 32.92
N TYR A 11 -7.79 -0.14 31.75
CA TYR A 11 -7.02 -1.21 31.11
C TYR A 11 -5.77 -1.56 31.93
N VAL A 12 -5.55 -2.85 32.16
CA VAL A 12 -4.38 -3.40 32.85
C VAL A 12 -3.41 -3.96 31.82
N PRO A 13 -2.24 -3.32 31.60
CA PRO A 13 -1.22 -3.83 30.69
C PRO A 13 -0.64 -5.17 31.16
N LEU A 14 -0.31 -6.04 30.21
CA LEU A 14 0.47 -7.23 30.50
C LEU A 14 1.90 -6.84 30.92
N GLU A 15 2.40 -7.48 31.98
CA GLU A 15 3.78 -7.29 32.43
C GLU A 15 4.78 -7.71 31.34
N PRO A 16 5.89 -6.98 31.17
CA PRO A 16 6.94 -7.36 30.23
C PRO A 16 7.49 -8.75 30.58
N SER A 17 7.35 -9.72 29.68
CA SER A 17 7.92 -11.06 29.85
C SER A 17 8.82 -11.42 28.67
N GLY A 18 10.01 -11.95 28.96
CA GLY A 18 10.91 -12.53 27.96
C GLY A 18 11.38 -11.59 26.85
N GLY A 19 11.66 -10.32 27.14
CA GLY A 19 12.12 -9.34 26.15
C GLY A 19 11.06 -8.92 25.11
N LYS A 20 9.79 -9.26 25.33
CA LYS A 20 8.67 -8.75 24.52
C LYS A 20 8.49 -7.24 24.73
N PRO A 21 8.10 -6.48 23.70
CA PRO A 21 7.75 -5.07 23.86
C PRO A 21 6.60 -4.91 24.86
N SER A 22 6.63 -3.80 25.59
CA SER A 22 5.56 -3.42 26.53
C SER A 22 4.20 -3.41 25.84
N ASP A 23 3.18 -3.89 26.54
CA ASP A 23 1.80 -3.82 26.09
C ASP A 23 1.31 -2.36 26.03
N ASP A 24 1.30 -1.80 24.82
CA ASP A 24 0.82 -0.44 24.55
C ASP A 24 -0.60 -0.42 23.95
N THR A 25 -1.44 -1.40 24.28
CA THR A 25 -2.83 -1.47 23.78
C THR A 25 -3.59 -0.16 24.03
N LYS A 26 -3.42 0.41 25.22
CA LYS A 26 -4.01 1.69 25.61
C LYS A 26 -3.54 2.85 24.73
N GLY A 27 -2.22 3.01 24.54
CA GLY A 27 -1.65 4.10 23.72
C GLY A 27 -2.03 3.96 22.26
N PHE A 28 -1.97 2.74 21.73
CA PHE A 28 -2.41 2.40 20.37
C PHE A 28 -3.85 2.83 20.10
N LEU A 29 -4.81 2.38 20.92
CA LEU A 29 -6.24 2.67 20.71
C LEU A 29 -6.55 4.16 20.87
N ARG A 30 -5.90 4.86 21.80
CA ARG A 30 -6.05 6.31 21.96
C ARG A 30 -5.54 7.07 20.76
N LEU A 31 -4.33 6.76 20.29
CA LEU A 31 -3.77 7.43 19.15
C LEU A 31 -4.62 7.16 17.90
N LEU A 32 -5.05 5.92 17.69
CA LEU A 32 -5.90 5.58 16.56
C LEU A 32 -7.21 6.37 16.57
N TRP A 33 -7.85 6.49 17.74
CA TRP A 33 -9.05 7.32 17.92
C TRP A 33 -8.85 8.77 17.48
N THR A 34 -7.69 9.37 17.77
CA THR A 34 -7.44 10.77 17.39
C THR A 34 -7.34 10.95 15.88
N MET A 35 -6.87 9.93 15.16
CA MET A 35 -6.54 10.00 13.74
C MET A 35 -7.70 9.58 12.81
N LEU A 36 -8.54 8.64 13.25
CA LEU A 36 -9.62 8.10 12.41
C LEU A 36 -10.63 9.18 11.94
N PRO A 37 -11.25 9.01 10.76
CA PRO A 37 -12.38 9.85 10.35
C PRO A 37 -13.61 9.63 11.26
N PRO A 38 -14.61 10.53 11.26
CA PRO A 38 -15.76 10.45 12.17
C PRO A 38 -16.43 9.08 12.26
N GLY A 39 -16.77 8.47 11.12
CA GLY A 39 -17.37 7.12 11.09
C GLY A 39 -16.44 6.02 11.60
N GLY A 40 -15.12 6.17 11.41
CA GLY A 40 -14.12 5.27 11.99
C GLY A 40 -14.04 5.40 13.51
N LYS A 41 -14.10 6.64 14.03
CA LYS A 41 -14.14 6.90 15.48
C LYS A 41 -15.39 6.25 16.09
N GLU A 42 -16.56 6.49 15.53
CA GLU A 42 -17.80 5.88 16.03
C GLU A 42 -17.71 4.35 16.12
N ASN A 43 -17.14 3.71 15.10
CA ASN A 43 -16.94 2.27 15.06
C ASN A 43 -15.91 1.80 16.10
N LEU A 44 -14.78 2.50 16.23
CA LEU A 44 -13.79 2.20 17.27
C LEU A 44 -14.36 2.35 18.68
N ALA A 45 -15.21 3.36 18.92
CA ALA A 45 -15.90 3.52 20.20
C ALA A 45 -16.80 2.32 20.48
N LYS A 46 -17.57 1.85 19.49
CA LYS A 46 -18.39 0.66 19.64
C LYS A 46 -17.53 -0.55 19.98
N ASP A 47 -16.42 -0.74 19.26
CA ASP A 47 -15.54 -1.90 19.45
C ASP A 47 -14.80 -1.89 20.81
N ILE A 48 -14.68 -0.73 21.47
CA ILE A 48 -14.08 -0.58 22.81
C ILE A 48 -15.13 -0.60 23.93
N LEU A 49 -16.30 -0.02 23.71
CA LEU A 49 -17.29 0.27 24.75
C LEU A 49 -18.47 -0.68 24.78
N LYS A 50 -18.89 -1.20 23.62
CA LYS A 50 -20.16 -1.92 23.49
C LYS A 50 -19.90 -3.38 23.12
N GLY A 51 -20.38 -4.29 23.96
CA GLY A 51 -20.78 -5.63 23.50
C GLY A 51 -22.01 -5.53 22.58
N LYS A 52 -22.47 -6.66 22.03
CA LYS A 52 -23.84 -6.73 21.48
C LYS A 52 -24.87 -6.38 22.56
N ASP A 53 -26.11 -6.10 22.17
CA ASP A 53 -27.21 -5.95 23.12
C ASP A 53 -27.30 -7.21 24.01
N GLY A 54 -27.06 -7.05 25.31
CA GLY A 54 -27.03 -8.14 26.28
C GLY A 54 -25.66 -8.80 26.52
N GLU A 55 -24.64 -8.49 25.73
CA GLU A 55 -23.28 -8.99 25.94
C GLU A 55 -22.46 -8.07 26.86
N PRO A 56 -21.57 -8.62 27.70
CA PRO A 56 -20.67 -7.82 28.50
C PRO A 56 -19.74 -6.99 27.62
N ARG A 57 -19.32 -5.85 28.17
CA ARG A 57 -18.30 -4.99 27.57
C ARG A 57 -17.02 -5.80 27.27
N PRO A 58 -16.30 -5.49 26.18
CA PRO A 58 -14.99 -6.08 25.92
C PRO A 58 -14.03 -5.97 27.11
N ASP A 59 -13.47 -7.10 27.53
CA ASP A 59 -12.44 -7.18 28.56
C ASP A 59 -11.06 -6.80 28.00
N ASP A 60 -10.02 -6.86 28.83
CA ASP A 60 -8.67 -6.45 28.41
C ASP A 60 -8.07 -7.39 27.37
N GLU A 61 -8.45 -8.67 27.37
CA GLU A 61 -8.02 -9.62 26.34
C GLU A 61 -8.65 -9.29 24.99
N ALA A 62 -9.94 -8.98 24.97
CA ALA A 62 -10.62 -8.49 23.78
C ALA A 62 -9.97 -7.20 23.27
N LEU A 63 -9.54 -6.27 24.12
CA LEU A 63 -8.84 -5.06 23.65
C LEU A 63 -7.48 -5.37 23.01
N ARG A 64 -6.71 -6.32 23.55
CA ARG A 64 -5.46 -6.79 22.93
C ARG A 64 -5.74 -7.44 21.58
N GLN A 65 -6.72 -8.33 21.51
CA GLN A 65 -7.14 -8.96 20.27
C GLN A 65 -7.62 -7.95 19.23
N LEU A 66 -8.31 -6.88 19.66
CA LEU A 66 -8.74 -5.78 18.78
C LEU A 66 -7.54 -5.09 18.14
N VAL A 67 -6.51 -4.77 18.94
CA VAL A 67 -5.26 -4.19 18.43
C VAL A 67 -4.62 -5.12 17.41
N GLN A 68 -4.51 -6.42 17.70
CA GLN A 68 -3.94 -7.37 16.75
C GLN A 68 -4.76 -7.51 15.47
N SER A 69 -6.09 -7.45 15.56
CA SER A 69 -6.96 -7.46 14.38
C SER A 69 -6.78 -6.21 13.51
N ILE A 70 -6.63 -5.03 14.12
CA ILE A 70 -6.32 -3.78 13.40
C ILE A 70 -4.94 -3.89 12.74
N ARG A 71 -3.96 -4.45 13.43
CA ARG A 71 -2.60 -4.59 12.91
C ARG A 71 -2.56 -5.52 11.69
N SER A 72 -3.05 -6.74 11.85
CA SER A 72 -3.01 -7.79 10.82
C SER A 72 -4.04 -7.60 9.70
N GLY A 73 -5.21 -7.02 10.01
CA GLY A 73 -6.30 -6.83 9.06
C GLY A 73 -6.37 -5.45 8.41
N LEU A 74 -5.67 -4.44 8.93
CA LEU A 74 -5.68 -3.08 8.36
C LEU A 74 -4.29 -2.53 8.08
N LEU A 75 -3.41 -2.47 9.08
CA LEU A 75 -2.12 -1.78 8.93
C LEU A 75 -1.13 -2.55 8.04
N ILE A 76 -0.95 -3.84 8.30
CA ILE A 76 -0.04 -4.70 7.53
C ILE A 76 -0.49 -4.81 6.07
N PRO A 77 -1.76 -5.10 5.73
CA PRO A 77 -2.22 -5.14 4.34
C PRO A 77 -2.01 -3.82 3.60
N MET A 78 -2.24 -2.69 4.27
CA MET A 78 -2.06 -1.36 3.66
C MET A 78 -0.58 -1.05 3.39
N LYS A 79 0.33 -1.54 4.24
CA LYS A 79 1.78 -1.31 4.14
C LYS A 79 2.49 -2.34 3.24
N ALA A 80 1.87 -3.49 2.97
CA ALA A 80 2.44 -4.57 2.19
C ALA A 80 2.82 -4.14 0.76
N GLN A 81 4.08 -4.33 0.38
CA GLN A 81 4.58 -4.10 -0.98
C GLN A 81 4.77 -5.43 -1.72
N GLY A 82 4.60 -5.45 -3.05
CA GLY A 82 5.01 -6.60 -3.88
C GLY A 82 3.96 -7.70 -4.11
N GLY A 83 2.67 -7.39 -4.01
CA GLY A 83 1.62 -8.32 -4.49
C GLY A 83 1.17 -9.40 -3.49
N LYS A 84 1.56 -9.31 -2.22
CA LYS A 84 1.19 -10.32 -1.20
C LYS A 84 0.44 -9.68 -0.04
N THR A 85 -0.58 -10.38 0.45
CA THR A 85 -1.34 -10.07 1.67
C THR A 85 -0.75 -10.84 2.86
N PRO A 86 -0.93 -10.38 4.11
CA PRO A 86 -0.42 -11.06 5.29
C PRO A 86 -0.87 -12.53 5.38
N THR A 87 -0.05 -13.44 5.90
CA THR A 87 -0.38 -14.88 5.95
C THR A 87 -1.51 -15.19 6.93
N GLU A 88 -1.61 -14.41 7.99
CA GLU A 88 -2.61 -14.59 9.04
C GLU A 88 -3.24 -13.25 9.38
N VAL A 89 -4.55 -13.28 9.63
CA VAL A 89 -5.33 -12.11 10.05
C VAL A 89 -6.07 -12.47 11.33
N THR A 90 -5.69 -11.80 12.42
CA THR A 90 -6.30 -12.00 13.73
C THR A 90 -7.79 -11.63 13.65
N PRO A 91 -8.70 -12.55 14.01
CA PRO A 91 -10.12 -12.25 14.04
C PRO A 91 -10.41 -11.05 14.95
N SER A 92 -11.32 -10.19 14.51
CA SER A 92 -11.79 -9.10 15.36
C SER A 92 -12.56 -9.69 16.54
N PRO A 93 -12.39 -9.20 17.77
CA PRO A 93 -13.21 -9.61 18.93
C PRO A 93 -14.63 -9.05 18.86
N ARG A 94 -14.93 -8.22 17.85
CA ARG A 94 -16.24 -7.61 17.66
C ARG A 94 -17.28 -8.69 17.38
N SER A 95 -18.34 -8.67 18.19
CA SER A 95 -19.46 -9.59 17.98
C SER A 95 -20.15 -9.40 16.61
N GLY A 96 -20.53 -10.53 15.98
CA GLY A 96 -21.11 -10.56 14.63
C GLY A 96 -20.11 -10.20 13.53
N VAL A 97 -18.81 -10.35 13.79
CA VAL A 97 -17.80 -10.23 12.74
C VAL A 97 -17.87 -11.43 11.79
N GLU A 98 -18.19 -12.60 12.31
CA GLU A 98 -18.35 -13.85 11.56
C GLU A 98 -19.43 -13.69 10.50
N ASP A 99 -20.61 -13.18 10.87
CA ASP A 99 -21.69 -12.89 9.92
C ASP A 99 -21.24 -11.90 8.83
N SER A 100 -20.40 -10.92 9.21
CA SER A 100 -19.84 -9.96 8.26
C SER A 100 -18.83 -10.59 7.31
N VAL A 101 -18.05 -11.56 7.79
CA VAL A 101 -17.08 -12.35 7.01
C VAL A 101 -17.82 -13.22 6.02
N GLU A 102 -18.85 -13.94 6.48
CA GLU A 102 -19.67 -14.79 5.62
C GLU A 102 -20.45 -13.98 4.57
N ASP A 103 -20.93 -12.77 4.90
CA ASP A 103 -21.52 -11.86 3.90
C ASP A 103 -20.54 -11.51 2.77
N ILE A 104 -19.27 -11.21 3.08
CA ILE A 104 -18.28 -10.91 2.03
C ILE A 104 -17.92 -12.17 1.24
N LYS A 105 -17.71 -13.31 1.91
CA LYS A 105 -17.41 -14.59 1.24
C LYS A 105 -18.54 -15.04 0.31
N GLY A 106 -19.79 -14.79 0.69
CA GLY A 106 -20.98 -15.11 -0.10
C GLY A 106 -21.15 -14.23 -1.34
N LYS A 107 -20.44 -13.10 -1.43
CA LYS A 107 -20.47 -12.25 -2.63
C LYS A 107 -19.56 -12.84 -3.69
N SER A 108 -20.05 -12.88 -4.93
CA SER A 108 -19.26 -13.26 -6.11
C SER A 108 -18.32 -12.10 -6.50
N ILE A 109 -17.29 -11.89 -5.69
CA ILE A 109 -16.27 -10.87 -5.91
C ILE A 109 -15.17 -11.49 -6.77
N GLU A 110 -14.95 -10.93 -7.96
CA GLU A 110 -13.85 -11.36 -8.83
C GLU A 110 -12.54 -10.67 -8.43
N PRO A 111 -11.42 -11.41 -8.25
CA PRO A 111 -10.11 -10.82 -8.06
C PRO A 111 -9.72 -9.94 -9.24
N ILE A 112 -8.91 -8.91 -8.97
CA ILE A 112 -8.46 -8.00 -10.02
C ILE A 112 -7.44 -8.68 -10.96
N SER A 113 -7.62 -8.49 -12.28
CA SER A 113 -6.66 -8.92 -13.29
C SER A 113 -5.52 -7.90 -13.47
N ARG A 114 -4.34 -8.38 -13.89
CA ARG A 114 -3.17 -7.55 -14.22
C ARG A 114 -3.26 -6.86 -15.59
N ASN A 115 -4.20 -7.27 -16.45
CA ASN A 115 -4.22 -6.82 -17.85
C ASN A 115 -4.65 -5.35 -18.13
N PRO A 116 -5.48 -4.66 -17.31
CA PRO A 116 -5.92 -3.29 -17.65
C PRO A 116 -4.95 -2.16 -17.27
N HIS A 117 -3.76 -2.47 -16.74
CA HIS A 117 -2.85 -1.47 -16.15
C HIS A 117 -2.31 -0.44 -17.15
N SER A 118 -2.07 -0.84 -18.42
CA SER A 118 -1.46 0.04 -19.42
C SER A 118 -2.36 1.22 -19.81
N LYS A 119 -3.67 0.98 -19.99
CA LYS A 119 -4.64 2.04 -20.32
C LYS A 119 -4.82 2.99 -19.13
N LEU A 120 -5.00 2.44 -17.94
CA LEU A 120 -5.18 3.24 -16.74
C LEU A 120 -3.96 4.13 -16.46
N ARG A 121 -2.75 3.57 -16.62
CA ARG A 121 -1.49 4.34 -16.52
C ARG A 121 -1.43 5.46 -17.56
N LYS A 122 -1.81 5.20 -18.81
CA LYS A 122 -1.86 6.21 -19.86
C LYS A 122 -2.81 7.36 -19.49
N ASN A 123 -4.00 7.03 -18.98
CA ASN A 123 -4.98 8.02 -18.53
C ASN A 123 -4.39 8.92 -17.42
N CYS A 124 -3.72 8.31 -16.44
CA CYS A 124 -3.09 9.06 -15.35
C CYS A 124 -1.92 9.93 -15.83
N LEU A 125 -1.11 9.45 -16.78
CA LEU A 125 -0.04 10.24 -17.41
C LEU A 125 -0.59 11.49 -18.13
N GLU A 126 -1.64 11.33 -18.95
CA GLU A 126 -2.31 12.45 -19.62
C GLU A 126 -2.91 13.44 -18.59
N ARG A 127 -3.64 12.92 -17.60
CA ARG A 127 -4.24 13.69 -16.52
C ARG A 127 -3.20 14.56 -15.80
N ASP A 128 -2.05 13.99 -15.47
CA ASP A 128 -1.01 14.65 -14.67
C ASP A 128 -0.05 15.47 -15.55
N GLY A 129 -0.29 15.54 -16.87
CA GLY A 129 0.49 16.31 -17.82
C GLY A 129 1.90 15.77 -17.98
N TYR A 130 2.04 14.44 -17.88
CA TYR A 130 3.31 13.70 -17.90
C TYR A 130 4.29 14.18 -16.85
N LYS A 131 3.81 14.56 -15.66
CA LYS A 131 4.65 15.02 -14.55
C LYS A 131 4.40 14.20 -13.29
N CYS A 132 5.42 14.15 -12.44
CA CYS A 132 5.26 13.70 -11.06
C CYS A 132 4.32 14.67 -10.32
N MET A 133 3.26 14.15 -9.70
CA MET A 133 2.30 14.95 -8.93
C MET A 133 2.93 15.62 -7.69
N ALA A 134 4.07 15.12 -7.22
CA ALA A 134 4.77 15.63 -6.05
C ALA A 134 5.86 16.67 -6.36
N THR A 135 6.68 16.45 -7.41
CA THR A 135 7.84 17.31 -7.76
C THR A 135 7.61 18.19 -8.98
N HIS A 136 6.57 17.90 -9.77
CA HIS A 136 6.32 18.47 -11.10
C HIS A 136 7.42 18.22 -12.13
N GLN A 137 8.36 17.30 -11.86
CA GLN A 137 9.33 16.84 -12.87
C GLN A 137 8.62 16.07 -13.97
N TYR A 138 9.04 16.28 -15.22
CA TYR A 138 8.45 15.63 -16.39
C TYR A 138 8.89 14.17 -16.50
N SER A 139 8.08 13.32 -17.11
CA SER A 139 8.50 12.00 -17.58
C SER A 139 9.58 12.17 -18.65
N ILE A 140 10.67 11.42 -18.54
CA ILE A 140 11.69 11.34 -19.58
C ILE A 140 11.19 10.62 -20.84
N ASP A 141 10.17 9.78 -20.71
CA ASP A 141 9.64 8.94 -21.80
C ASP A 141 8.61 9.66 -22.69
N HIS A 142 8.31 10.93 -22.40
CA HIS A 142 7.26 11.71 -23.07
C HIS A 142 7.75 13.10 -23.50
N PRO A 143 7.11 13.76 -24.47
CA PRO A 143 7.50 15.11 -24.88
C PRO A 143 7.51 16.10 -23.71
N HIS A 144 8.64 16.78 -23.52
CA HIS A 144 8.84 17.76 -22.47
C HIS A 144 9.67 18.96 -22.96
N PRO A 145 9.60 20.13 -22.30
CA PRO A 145 10.48 21.25 -22.61
C PRO A 145 11.97 20.88 -22.50
N LYS A 146 12.84 21.46 -23.34
CA LYS A 146 14.28 21.15 -23.36
C LYS A 146 14.99 21.43 -22.03
N SER A 147 14.55 22.44 -21.29
CA SER A 147 15.10 22.82 -19.98
C SER A 147 14.36 22.17 -18.81
N ALA A 148 13.39 21.28 -19.07
CA ALA A 148 12.63 20.64 -18.01
C ALA A 148 13.51 19.67 -17.22
N ARG A 149 13.29 19.64 -15.90
CA ARG A 149 13.80 18.56 -15.07
C ARG A 149 12.94 17.32 -15.32
N THR A 150 13.58 16.19 -15.58
CA THR A 150 12.91 14.93 -15.89
C THR A 150 13.12 13.89 -14.79
N THR A 151 12.29 12.85 -14.81
CA THR A 151 12.39 11.64 -13.99
C THR A 151 11.66 10.47 -14.68
N TYR A 152 11.82 9.26 -14.14
CA TYR A 152 10.97 8.12 -14.47
C TYR A 152 9.69 8.19 -13.61
N LEU A 153 8.54 8.08 -14.28
CA LEU A 153 7.25 8.08 -13.59
C LEU A 153 6.73 6.67 -13.40
N GLU A 154 6.12 6.43 -12.24
CA GLU A 154 5.45 5.19 -11.88
C GLU A 154 4.03 5.50 -11.43
N ALA A 155 3.10 4.61 -11.80
CA ALA A 155 1.73 4.68 -11.35
C ALA A 155 1.65 4.08 -9.94
N ALA A 156 1.25 4.90 -8.98
CA ALA A 156 1.17 4.55 -7.58
C ALA A 156 -0.29 4.48 -7.15
N HIS A 157 -0.75 3.29 -6.74
CA HIS A 157 -2.05 3.15 -6.09
C HIS A 157 -2.05 3.79 -4.70
N ILE A 158 -3.13 4.49 -4.34
CA ILE A 158 -3.30 5.11 -3.02
C ILE A 158 -3.77 4.05 -2.01
N ILE A 159 -4.84 3.33 -2.36
CA ILE A 159 -5.27 2.08 -1.73
C ILE A 159 -4.59 0.93 -2.48
N PRO A 160 -3.75 0.11 -1.81
CA PRO A 160 -2.85 -0.81 -2.50
C PRO A 160 -3.55 -1.78 -3.45
N TYR A 161 -2.95 -1.96 -4.63
CA TYR A 161 -3.37 -2.95 -5.62
C TYR A 161 -3.48 -4.37 -5.03
N THR A 162 -2.60 -4.71 -4.10
CA THR A 162 -2.55 -6.02 -3.44
C THR A 162 -3.86 -6.42 -2.76
N LEU A 163 -4.69 -5.45 -2.35
CA LEU A 163 -5.94 -5.71 -1.64
C LEU A 163 -7.04 -6.33 -2.51
N GLY A 164 -6.89 -6.28 -3.83
CA GLY A 164 -7.82 -6.94 -4.75
C GLY A 164 -7.33 -8.27 -5.31
N ILE A 165 -6.17 -8.75 -4.86
CA ILE A 165 -5.58 -10.02 -5.31
C ILE A 165 -5.82 -11.08 -4.25
N PHE A 166 -6.47 -12.18 -4.63
CA PHE A 166 -6.64 -13.38 -3.82
C PHE A 166 -6.98 -14.57 -4.74
N GLN A 167 -6.83 -15.79 -4.23
CA GLN A 167 -7.20 -17.03 -4.91
C GLN A 167 -8.65 -17.39 -4.57
N PRO A 168 -9.60 -17.27 -5.51
CA PRO A 168 -11.03 -17.45 -5.22
C PRO A 168 -11.41 -18.91 -4.94
N LEU A 169 -10.54 -19.86 -5.31
CA LEU A 169 -10.70 -21.29 -5.05
C LEU A 169 -10.04 -21.75 -3.74
N ASP A 170 -9.25 -20.89 -3.10
CA ASP A 170 -8.63 -21.18 -1.80
C ASP A 170 -9.47 -20.53 -0.70
N GLY A 171 -10.26 -21.34 0.01
CA GLY A 171 -11.13 -20.87 1.09
C GLY A 171 -10.38 -20.11 2.20
N LYS A 172 -9.09 -20.40 2.43
CA LYS A 172 -8.28 -19.66 3.42
C LYS A 172 -7.91 -18.26 2.91
N ASP A 173 -7.61 -18.14 1.62
CA ASP A 173 -7.28 -16.85 1.02
C ASP A 173 -8.53 -15.96 0.89
N VAL A 174 -9.69 -16.54 0.56
CA VAL A 174 -10.98 -15.84 0.58
C VAL A 174 -11.34 -15.37 2.00
N ASP A 175 -11.17 -16.22 3.02
CA ASP A 175 -11.42 -15.85 4.42
C ASP A 175 -10.52 -14.69 4.88
N ARG A 176 -9.23 -14.76 4.56
CA ARG A 176 -8.26 -13.69 4.83
C ARG A 176 -8.65 -12.40 4.13
N HIS A 177 -8.98 -12.47 2.84
CA HIS A 177 -9.42 -11.33 2.05
C HIS A 177 -10.66 -10.66 2.68
N ALA A 178 -11.65 -11.45 3.08
CA ALA A 178 -12.84 -10.96 3.76
C ALA A 178 -12.50 -10.26 5.09
N LYS A 179 -11.65 -10.86 5.93
CA LYS A 179 -11.21 -10.27 7.21
C LYS A 179 -10.46 -8.94 7.03
N ILE A 180 -9.64 -8.82 5.99
CA ILE A 180 -8.95 -7.56 5.64
C ILE A 180 -9.97 -6.48 5.28
N TRP A 181 -10.89 -6.77 4.36
CA TRP A 181 -11.90 -5.79 3.93
C TRP A 181 -12.85 -5.37 5.04
N ILE A 182 -13.18 -6.27 5.98
CA ILE A 182 -13.98 -5.94 7.15
C ILE A 182 -13.28 -4.93 8.04
N ASN A 183 -11.99 -5.13 8.32
CA ASN A 183 -11.22 -4.19 9.11
C ASN A 183 -11.10 -2.84 8.38
N LEU A 184 -10.76 -2.85 7.09
CA LEU A 184 -10.66 -1.63 6.27
C LEU A 184 -11.96 -0.83 6.25
N ARG A 185 -13.08 -1.45 5.88
CA ARG A 185 -14.38 -0.75 5.76
C ARG A 185 -14.99 -0.37 7.12
N ARG A 186 -14.56 -1.02 8.21
CA ARG A 186 -14.97 -0.68 9.58
C ARG A 186 -14.38 0.68 10.00
N TYR A 187 -13.08 0.87 9.80
CA TYR A 187 -12.40 2.09 10.25
C TYR A 187 -12.34 3.19 9.19
N PHE A 188 -12.47 2.81 7.91
CA PHE A 188 -12.57 3.72 6.78
C PHE A 188 -13.82 3.40 5.95
N PRO A 189 -15.02 3.84 6.37
CA PRO A 189 -16.28 3.51 5.69
C PRO A 189 -16.35 3.90 4.21
N VAL A 190 -15.52 4.87 3.77
CA VAL A 190 -15.39 5.24 2.35
C VAL A 190 -14.97 4.05 1.47
N LEU A 191 -14.25 3.08 2.02
CA LEU A 191 -13.79 1.90 1.30
C LEU A 191 -14.87 0.82 1.12
N ARG A 192 -16.11 1.05 1.58
CA ARG A 192 -17.19 0.06 1.48
C ARG A 192 -17.50 -0.31 0.02
N ALA A 193 -17.64 0.68 -0.85
CA ALA A 193 -17.88 0.43 -2.27
C ALA A 193 -16.74 -0.39 -2.90
N MET A 194 -15.49 -0.07 -2.56
CA MET A 194 -14.32 -0.81 -3.04
C MET A 194 -14.30 -2.26 -2.55
N SER A 195 -14.83 -2.54 -1.34
CA SER A 195 -14.98 -3.91 -0.83
C SER A 195 -16.07 -4.73 -1.52
N GLU A 196 -16.96 -4.07 -2.27
CA GLU A 196 -18.06 -4.69 -3.00
C GLU A 196 -17.76 -4.81 -4.49
N ASP A 197 -16.99 -3.87 -5.05
CA ASP A 197 -16.47 -3.89 -6.41
C ASP A 197 -14.96 -3.58 -6.42
N LEU A 198 -14.15 -4.64 -6.47
CA LEU A 198 -12.69 -4.53 -6.51
C LEU A 198 -12.17 -3.84 -7.78
N LYS A 199 -12.99 -3.65 -8.81
CA LYS A 199 -12.60 -2.87 -10.01
C LYS A 199 -12.27 -1.42 -9.63
N LEU A 200 -12.85 -0.91 -8.54
CA LEU A 200 -12.56 0.42 -7.99
C LEU A 200 -11.12 0.55 -7.46
N ILE A 201 -10.37 -0.55 -7.30
CA ILE A 201 -8.92 -0.46 -7.03
C ILE A 201 -8.18 0.07 -8.25
N ASN A 202 -8.60 -0.32 -9.46
CA ASN A 202 -7.97 0.05 -10.73
C ASN A 202 -8.75 1.19 -11.41
N CYS A 203 -8.94 2.30 -10.70
CA CYS A 203 -9.52 3.54 -11.23
C CYS A 203 -8.55 4.73 -11.13
N GLU A 204 -8.80 5.78 -11.90
CA GLU A 204 -7.98 6.98 -11.92
C GLU A 204 -7.99 7.69 -10.56
N GLU A 205 -9.13 7.65 -9.87
CA GLU A 205 -9.30 8.20 -8.52
C GLU A 205 -8.38 7.53 -7.48
N ASN A 206 -7.93 6.30 -7.70
CA ASN A 206 -7.05 5.57 -6.79
C ASN A 206 -5.57 5.60 -7.23
N MET A 207 -5.18 6.39 -8.24
CA MET A 207 -3.81 6.39 -8.76
C MET A 207 -3.17 7.77 -8.89
N LEU A 208 -1.85 7.80 -8.64
CA LEU A 208 -0.97 8.96 -8.75
C LEU A 208 0.18 8.65 -9.73
N MET A 209 0.62 9.62 -10.53
CA MET A 209 1.92 9.52 -11.18
C MET A 209 3.03 10.10 -10.28
N LEU A 210 3.95 9.26 -9.84
CA LEU A 210 5.04 9.64 -8.94
C LEU A 210 6.42 9.33 -9.54
N ASP A 211 7.43 10.10 -9.14
CA ASP A 211 8.83 9.73 -9.30
C ASP A 211 9.09 8.36 -8.64
N SER A 212 9.95 7.51 -9.22
CA SER A 212 10.16 6.14 -8.72
C SER A 212 10.58 6.06 -7.24
N GLN A 213 11.42 6.99 -6.78
CA GLN A 213 11.85 7.02 -5.38
C GLN A 213 10.74 7.53 -4.46
N LEU A 214 9.94 8.50 -4.93
CA LEU A 214 8.76 8.96 -4.21
C LEU A 214 7.64 7.92 -4.20
N HIS A 215 7.46 7.13 -5.27
CA HIS A 215 6.52 6.01 -5.31
C HIS A 215 6.89 4.97 -4.24
N LYS A 216 8.15 4.55 -4.20
CA LYS A 216 8.65 3.66 -3.14
C LYS A 216 8.39 4.22 -1.74
N GLY A 217 8.70 5.50 -1.53
CA GLY A 217 8.46 6.19 -0.26
C GLY A 217 6.97 6.28 0.11
N PHE A 218 6.12 6.57 -0.86
CA PHE A 218 4.67 6.67 -0.71
C PHE A 218 4.04 5.33 -0.33
N GLY A 219 4.41 4.24 -1.02
CA GLY A 219 3.97 2.89 -0.66
C GLY A 219 4.48 2.40 0.70
N GLN A 220 5.60 2.96 1.18
CA GLN A 220 6.13 2.69 2.53
C GLN A 220 5.55 3.63 3.60
N PHE A 221 4.56 4.46 3.26
CA PHE A 221 4.02 5.52 4.13
C PHE A 221 5.05 6.53 4.64
N LYS A 222 6.23 6.62 4.01
CA LYS A 222 7.27 7.60 4.36
C LYS A 222 7.00 8.98 3.75
N LEU A 223 6.02 9.06 2.84
CA LEU A 223 5.48 10.28 2.27
C LEU A 223 3.95 10.17 2.24
N ILE A 224 3.25 11.24 2.65
CA ILE A 224 1.79 11.35 2.56
C ILE A 224 1.37 12.70 1.96
N PHE A 225 0.14 12.75 1.44
CA PHE A 225 -0.53 13.96 0.98
C PHE A 225 -1.65 14.34 1.95
N GLU A 226 -1.44 15.38 2.75
CA GLU A 226 -2.39 15.85 3.76
C GLU A 226 -3.26 16.97 3.20
N ALA A 227 -4.59 16.86 3.34
CA ALA A 227 -5.51 17.88 2.87
C ALA A 227 -5.27 19.22 3.59
N THR A 228 -5.33 20.32 2.84
CA THR A 228 -5.10 21.66 3.38
C THR A 228 -6.39 22.43 3.70
N GLY A 229 -7.55 21.85 3.38
CA GLY A 229 -8.85 22.54 3.37
C GLY A 229 -9.13 23.26 2.06
N VAL A 230 -8.13 23.48 1.20
CA VAL A 230 -8.31 24.00 -0.16
C VAL A 230 -8.54 22.82 -1.13
N PRO A 231 -9.60 22.85 -1.97
CA PRO A 231 -9.88 21.78 -2.91
C PRO A 231 -8.67 21.39 -3.78
N ASN A 232 -8.40 20.09 -3.86
CA ASN A 232 -7.29 19.48 -4.62
C ASN A 232 -5.88 19.95 -4.21
N GLN A 233 -5.73 20.71 -3.12
CA GLN A 233 -4.44 21.14 -2.60
C GLN A 233 -4.02 20.30 -1.41
N TYR A 234 -2.81 19.77 -1.48
CA TYR A 234 -2.25 18.89 -0.47
C TYR A 234 -0.90 19.38 0.01
N ARG A 235 -0.66 19.20 1.31
CA ARG A 235 0.65 19.35 1.93
C ARG A 235 1.37 18.01 1.88
N ILE A 236 2.56 18.02 1.31
CA ILE A 236 3.44 16.85 1.30
C ILE A 236 4.15 16.79 2.64
N LYS A 237 3.87 15.74 3.41
CA LYS A 237 4.58 15.44 4.65
C LYS A 237 5.46 14.22 4.42
N THR A 238 6.73 14.34 4.81
CA THR A 238 7.72 13.27 4.72
C THR A 238 8.13 12.88 6.12
N PHE A 239 8.41 11.60 6.31
CA PHE A 239 8.83 11.02 7.59
C PHE A 239 10.27 10.50 7.50
N THR A 240 10.82 10.10 8.64
CA THR A 240 12.16 9.52 8.75
C THR A 240 12.31 8.31 7.83
N GLY A 241 13.51 8.16 7.24
CA GLY A 241 13.82 7.06 6.32
C GLY A 241 13.45 7.33 4.85
N MET A 242 12.96 8.53 4.51
CA MET A 242 12.91 9.02 3.13
C MET A 242 14.31 9.42 2.65
N PRO A 243 14.72 9.05 1.42
CA PRO A 243 15.96 9.53 0.83
C PRO A 243 15.97 11.07 0.69
N THR A 244 17.11 11.70 1.00
CA THR A 244 17.25 13.17 1.01
C THR A 244 17.20 13.79 -0.37
N GLY A 245 17.70 13.10 -1.41
CA GLY A 245 17.68 13.58 -2.80
C GLY A 245 16.27 13.91 -3.32
N PRO A 246 15.32 12.94 -3.32
CA PRO A 246 13.93 13.19 -3.69
C PRO A 246 13.26 14.29 -2.87
N ILE A 247 13.57 14.40 -1.57
CA ILE A 247 13.06 15.46 -0.69
C ILE A 247 13.45 16.84 -1.19
N GLN A 248 14.67 17.01 -1.72
CA GLN A 248 15.15 18.29 -2.26
C GLN A 248 14.42 18.71 -3.55
N ASN A 249 13.83 17.75 -4.27
CA ASN A 249 13.08 18.00 -5.50
C ASN A 249 11.62 18.42 -5.28
N LEU A 250 11.11 18.27 -4.06
CA LEU A 250 9.76 18.70 -3.71
C LEU A 250 9.65 20.24 -3.63
N PRO A 251 8.45 20.79 -3.84
CA PRO A 251 8.21 22.23 -3.69
C PRO A 251 8.68 22.76 -2.33
N LYS A 252 9.32 23.95 -2.31
CA LYS A 252 9.85 24.56 -1.08
C LYS A 252 8.79 24.70 0.03
N LYS A 253 7.55 25.07 -0.34
CA LYS A 253 6.43 25.20 0.60
C LYS A 253 5.77 23.86 0.97
N ARG A 254 6.21 22.75 0.35
CA ARG A 254 5.61 21.41 0.44
C ARG A 254 4.12 21.39 0.07
N LEU A 255 3.69 22.27 -0.81
CA LEU A 255 2.31 22.36 -1.27
C LEU A 255 2.25 21.98 -2.75
N VAL A 256 1.28 21.13 -3.08
CA VAL A 256 0.96 20.74 -4.45
C VAL A 256 -0.53 20.90 -4.69
N LEU A 257 -0.89 21.24 -5.92
CA LEU A 257 -2.27 21.40 -6.35
C LEU A 257 -2.52 20.44 -7.51
N PHE A 258 -3.39 19.47 -7.28
CA PHE A 258 -3.74 18.47 -8.27
C PHE A 258 -4.69 19.10 -9.29
N ARG A 259 -4.38 18.93 -10.58
CA ARG A 259 -5.12 19.50 -11.70
C ARG A 259 -5.11 18.53 -12.86
N VAL A 260 -6.21 18.49 -13.59
CA VAL A 260 -6.27 17.79 -14.87
C VAL A 260 -5.57 18.67 -15.92
N HIS A 261 -4.49 18.16 -16.48
CA HIS A 261 -3.72 18.82 -17.53
C HIS A 261 -4.23 18.48 -18.92
N GLN A 262 -4.59 17.21 -19.15
CA GLN A 262 -5.14 16.73 -20.41
C GLN A 262 -6.20 15.66 -20.16
N GLY A 263 -7.12 15.52 -21.12
CA GLY A 263 -8.23 14.56 -21.04
C GLY A 263 -9.35 14.98 -20.08
N HIS A 264 -10.20 14.02 -19.75
CA HIS A 264 -11.34 14.16 -18.83
C HIS A 264 -11.25 13.14 -17.69
N TRP A 265 -10.02 12.69 -17.39
CA TRP A 265 -9.71 11.71 -16.37
C TRP A 265 -9.83 12.32 -14.97
N LYS A 266 -10.41 11.58 -14.04
CA LYS A 266 -10.66 12.08 -12.69
C LYS A 266 -9.36 12.19 -11.89
N LEU A 267 -9.31 13.22 -11.04
CA LEU A 267 -8.24 13.39 -10.07
C LEU A 267 -8.30 12.30 -9.00
N PRO A 268 -7.17 12.05 -8.32
CA PRO A 268 -7.14 11.26 -7.09
C PRO A 268 -8.25 11.66 -6.12
N ASP A 269 -8.99 10.69 -5.59
CA ASP A 269 -10.04 10.96 -4.62
C ASP A 269 -9.42 11.48 -3.31
N PRO A 270 -9.82 12.68 -2.83
CA PRO A 270 -9.34 13.21 -1.56
C PRO A 270 -9.58 12.28 -0.38
N GLN A 271 -10.62 11.45 -0.41
CA GLN A 271 -10.93 10.50 0.66
C GLN A 271 -9.95 9.32 0.67
N PHE A 272 -9.49 8.82 -0.47
CA PHE A 272 -8.44 7.80 -0.51
C PHE A 272 -7.11 8.35 -0.01
N LEU A 273 -6.77 9.59 -0.38
CA LEU A 273 -5.59 10.28 0.17
C LEU A 273 -5.71 10.50 1.67
N GLN A 274 -6.91 10.79 2.19
CA GLN A 274 -7.15 10.89 3.63
C GLN A 274 -6.94 9.54 4.34
N VAL A 275 -7.39 8.42 3.78
CA VAL A 275 -7.10 7.08 4.31
C VAL A 275 -5.59 6.88 4.41
N HIS A 276 -4.87 7.13 3.32
CA HIS A 276 -3.42 6.96 3.27
C HIS A 276 -2.70 7.87 4.28
N ALA A 277 -3.07 9.15 4.35
CA ALA A 277 -2.50 10.12 5.27
C ALA A 277 -2.77 9.78 6.75
N CYS A 278 -3.97 9.29 7.06
CA CYS A 278 -4.35 8.85 8.40
C CYS A 278 -3.49 7.65 8.84
N ILE A 279 -3.40 6.61 8.00
CA ILE A 279 -2.61 5.41 8.30
C ILE A 279 -1.14 5.75 8.39
N GLY A 280 -0.60 6.54 7.46
CA GLY A 280 0.80 6.95 7.50
C GLY A 280 1.14 7.73 8.76
N THR A 281 0.32 8.73 9.11
CA THR A 281 0.52 9.49 10.34
C THR A 281 0.46 8.59 11.58
N PHE A 282 -0.51 7.66 11.63
CA PHE A 282 -0.61 6.70 12.71
C PHE A 282 0.63 5.80 12.82
N LEU A 283 1.09 5.21 11.70
CA LEU A 283 2.26 4.33 11.66
C LEU A 283 3.52 5.00 12.21
N HIS A 284 3.71 6.30 11.91
CA HIS A 284 4.87 7.05 12.41
C HIS A 284 4.71 7.52 13.85
N MET A 285 3.54 8.01 14.24
CA MET A 285 3.31 8.50 15.61
C MET A 285 3.25 7.38 16.66
N SER A 286 2.83 6.18 16.26
CA SER A 286 2.78 5.00 17.14
C SER A 286 4.08 4.19 17.17
N GLY A 287 5.04 4.49 16.29
CA GLY A 287 6.20 3.62 16.05
C GLY A 287 5.88 2.28 15.37
N GLN A 288 4.62 2.03 14.99
CA GLN A 288 4.21 0.76 14.39
C GLN A 288 4.80 0.55 12.99
N GLY A 289 5.05 1.62 12.25
CA GLY A 289 5.75 1.53 10.96
C GLY A 289 7.15 0.94 11.12
N GLU A 290 7.91 1.42 12.11
CA GLU A 290 9.26 0.93 12.41
C GLU A 290 9.23 -0.49 12.99
N SER A 291 8.27 -0.79 13.89
CA SER A 291 8.08 -2.15 14.41
C SER A 291 7.87 -3.15 13.28
N MET A 292 6.96 -2.85 12.35
CA MET A 292 6.69 -3.71 11.20
C MET A 292 7.89 -3.86 10.28
N ASP A 293 8.62 -2.76 10.00
CA ASP A 293 9.83 -2.81 9.18
C ASP A 293 10.90 -3.73 9.81
N LYS A 294 11.07 -3.67 11.13
CA LYS A 294 11.99 -4.56 11.86
C LYS A 294 11.58 -6.02 11.72
N VAL A 295 10.29 -6.35 11.90
CA VAL A 295 9.82 -7.73 11.77
C VAL A 295 10.00 -8.23 10.33
N ILE A 296 9.58 -7.45 9.32
CA ILE A 296 9.74 -7.80 7.91
C ILE A 296 11.21 -8.03 7.55
N ASN A 297 12.11 -7.13 7.99
CA ASN A 297 13.54 -7.27 7.68
C ASN A 297 14.18 -8.44 8.43
N HIS A 298 13.84 -8.64 9.71
CA HIS A 298 14.32 -9.79 10.49
C HIS A 298 13.94 -11.11 9.82
N PHE A 299 12.72 -11.21 9.30
CA PHE A 299 12.30 -12.39 8.55
C PHE A 299 13.09 -12.61 7.27
N ARG A 300 13.38 -11.54 6.52
CA ARG A 300 14.20 -11.61 5.30
C ARG A 300 15.63 -12.06 5.59
N GLU A 301 16.18 -11.64 6.73
CA GLU A 301 17.58 -11.87 7.10
C GLU A 301 17.79 -13.20 7.84
N CYS A 302 16.90 -13.55 8.77
CA CYS A 302 17.08 -14.68 9.70
C CYS A 302 16.13 -15.85 9.44
N GLY A 303 15.10 -15.68 8.61
CA GLY A 303 14.18 -16.76 8.21
C GLY A 303 13.32 -17.36 9.34
N GLY A 304 13.24 -16.74 10.53
CA GLY A 304 12.53 -17.33 11.66
C GLY A 304 12.54 -16.51 12.95
N LEU A 305 12.24 -17.19 14.06
CA LEU A 305 12.12 -16.60 15.40
C LEU A 305 13.50 -16.17 15.95
N ALA A 306 13.58 -15.00 16.57
CA ALA A 306 14.75 -14.54 17.32
C ALA A 306 15.12 -15.56 18.43
N PRO A 307 16.40 -15.94 18.54
CA PRO A 307 16.87 -16.90 19.56
C PRO A 307 16.58 -16.49 21.01
N SER A 308 16.36 -15.19 21.25
CA SER A 308 16.04 -14.59 22.54
C SER A 308 14.61 -14.86 23.03
N GLY A 309 13.73 -15.44 22.19
CA GLY A 309 12.32 -15.62 22.53
C GLY A 309 11.48 -14.34 22.52
N SER A 310 12.08 -13.19 22.20
CA SER A 310 11.42 -11.88 22.13
C SER A 310 10.55 -11.69 20.87
N THR A 311 10.39 -12.73 20.06
CA THR A 311 9.65 -12.64 18.80
C THR A 311 8.15 -12.60 19.06
N ASN A 312 7.49 -11.57 18.52
CA ASN A 312 6.04 -11.56 18.46
C ASN A 312 5.58 -12.53 17.37
N ILE A 313 5.27 -13.77 17.75
CA ILE A 313 4.91 -14.88 16.85
C ILE A 313 3.71 -14.53 15.97
N GLU A 314 2.73 -13.80 16.48
CA GLU A 314 1.52 -13.44 15.72
C GLU A 314 1.83 -12.45 14.60
N GLU A 315 2.58 -11.39 14.91
CA GLU A 315 3.02 -10.41 13.91
C GLU A 315 3.96 -11.04 12.88
N THR A 316 4.81 -11.94 13.37
CA THR A 316 5.75 -12.77 12.63
C THR A 316 5.03 -13.66 11.61
N LEU A 317 3.98 -14.35 12.04
CA LEU A 317 3.09 -15.10 11.14
C LEU A 317 2.40 -14.18 10.13
N ALA A 318 1.88 -13.04 10.58
CA ALA A 318 1.21 -12.09 9.69
C ALA A 318 2.14 -11.56 8.58
N VAL A 319 3.40 -11.25 8.87
CA VAL A 319 4.33 -10.69 7.87
C VAL A 319 5.19 -11.73 7.14
N SER A 320 5.08 -13.02 7.49
CA SER A 320 5.88 -14.10 6.88
C SER A 320 5.76 -14.15 5.35
N SER A 321 4.55 -13.96 4.79
CA SER A 321 4.33 -13.88 3.33
C SER A 321 4.96 -12.65 2.68
N LEU A 322 5.08 -11.54 3.40
CA LEU A 322 5.65 -10.26 2.91
C LEU A 322 7.18 -10.28 2.79
N SER A 323 7.81 -11.25 3.43
CA SER A 323 9.27 -11.39 3.52
C SER A 323 9.82 -12.36 2.48
N LEU A 324 8.98 -13.22 1.91
CA LEU A 324 9.36 -14.22 0.90
C LEU A 324 9.36 -13.57 -0.50
N LEU A 325 10.49 -12.95 -0.91
CA LEU A 325 11.00 -12.62 -2.27
C LEU A 325 11.52 -11.17 -2.43
N PRO A 326 12.52 -10.94 -3.31
CA PRO A 326 13.23 -9.66 -3.41
C PRO A 326 12.37 -8.53 -3.98
N ALA A 327 12.62 -7.33 -3.49
CA ALA A 327 12.18 -6.09 -4.10
C ALA A 327 12.87 -5.95 -5.47
N ASN A 328 12.24 -6.46 -6.54
CA ASN A 328 12.38 -6.04 -7.93
C ASN A 328 11.63 -7.03 -8.81
N VAL A 329 10.40 -6.69 -9.18
CA VAL A 329 9.86 -7.10 -10.48
C VAL A 329 9.83 -5.81 -11.28
N GLU A 330 10.94 -5.50 -11.94
CA GLU A 330 11.03 -4.37 -12.86
C GLU A 330 10.04 -4.59 -14.00
N GLU A 331 9.16 -3.62 -14.21
CA GLU A 331 8.38 -3.47 -15.44
C GLU A 331 9.35 -3.11 -16.58
N SER A 332 9.88 -4.12 -17.25
CA SER A 332 10.52 -3.90 -18.56
C SER A 332 9.43 -3.63 -19.61
N PRO A 333 9.50 -2.53 -20.38
CA PRO A 333 8.65 -2.37 -21.54
C PRO A 333 9.10 -3.37 -22.61
N GLU A 334 8.21 -4.28 -23.01
CA GLU A 334 8.40 -5.05 -24.24
C GLU A 334 8.38 -4.08 -25.43
N SER A 335 9.57 -3.66 -25.88
CA SER A 335 9.75 -3.07 -27.20
C SER A 335 9.48 -4.15 -28.25
N PRO A 336 8.64 -3.89 -29.28
CA PRO A 336 8.39 -4.88 -30.33
C PRO A 336 9.69 -5.12 -31.12
N LYS A 337 10.18 -6.35 -31.10
CA LYS A 337 11.32 -6.79 -31.92
C LYS A 337 11.01 -6.51 -33.41
N PRO A 338 11.94 -5.92 -34.19
CA PRO A 338 11.70 -5.69 -35.61
C PRO A 338 11.60 -7.05 -36.32
N LYS A 339 10.49 -7.25 -37.04
CA LYS A 339 10.32 -8.39 -37.95
C LYS A 339 11.43 -8.34 -39.01
N MET A 340 12.37 -9.28 -38.96
CA MET A 340 13.29 -9.53 -40.07
C MET A 340 12.47 -9.90 -41.30
N LYS A 341 12.41 -9.00 -42.28
CA LYS A 341 12.00 -9.34 -43.64
C LYS A 341 13.03 -10.32 -44.19
N GLN A 342 12.59 -11.55 -44.49
CA GLN A 342 13.35 -12.49 -45.30
C GLN A 342 13.68 -11.83 -46.66
N ARG A 343 14.96 -11.80 -47.03
CA ARG A 343 15.40 -11.47 -48.39
C ARG A 343 15.23 -12.71 -49.26
N PRO A 344 14.84 -12.58 -50.55
CA PRO A 344 14.80 -13.71 -51.46
C PRO A 344 16.23 -14.15 -51.82
N ALA A 345 16.37 -15.44 -52.12
CA ALA A 345 17.59 -16.07 -52.58
C ALA A 345 18.11 -15.40 -53.87
N GLN A 346 19.41 -15.11 -53.92
CA GLN A 346 20.12 -14.81 -55.16
C GLN A 346 21.09 -15.93 -55.48
N GLU A 347 21.06 -16.28 -56.76
CA GLU A 347 21.70 -17.39 -57.43
C GLU A 347 23.23 -17.40 -57.30
N GLN A 348 23.78 -18.60 -57.32
CA GLN A 348 25.20 -18.89 -57.41
C GLN A 348 25.75 -18.45 -58.78
N SER A 349 26.82 -17.68 -58.78
CA SER A 349 27.79 -17.68 -59.88
C SER A 349 29.20 -17.86 -59.33
N GLN A 350 29.81 -18.99 -59.70
CA GLN A 350 31.20 -19.33 -59.45
C GLN A 350 32.16 -18.37 -60.18
N ALA A 351 33.26 -17.96 -59.52
CA ALA A 351 34.61 -18.01 -60.11
C ALA A 351 35.71 -17.59 -59.12
N LYS A 352 36.63 -18.55 -58.91
CA LYS A 352 38.10 -18.43 -58.86
C LYS A 352 38.80 -17.65 -57.72
N SER A 353 39.37 -18.47 -56.84
CA SER A 353 40.70 -18.37 -56.23
C SER A 353 41.69 -17.46 -56.98
N LEU A 354 42.36 -16.58 -56.22
CA LEU A 354 43.76 -16.20 -56.39
C LEU A 354 44.32 -15.71 -55.04
N ASP A 355 45.34 -16.42 -54.56
CA ASP A 355 46.31 -16.00 -53.54
C ASP A 355 46.89 -14.62 -53.85
N TYR A 356 47.30 -13.86 -52.82
CA TYR A 356 48.69 -13.43 -52.69
C TYR A 356 48.97 -12.74 -51.34
N GLU A 357 50.02 -13.24 -50.69
CA GLU A 357 50.70 -12.74 -49.51
C GLU A 357 51.31 -11.33 -49.66
N ASN A 358 51.46 -10.67 -48.51
CA ASN A 358 52.29 -9.50 -48.23
C ASN A 358 53.72 -9.57 -48.79
N LYS A 359 54.22 -8.47 -49.38
CA LYS A 359 55.58 -7.94 -49.15
C LYS A 359 55.81 -6.54 -49.74
N ARG A 360 56.28 -5.63 -48.87
CA ARG A 360 57.28 -4.56 -49.05
C ARG A 360 57.42 -3.91 -50.44
N LEU A 361 57.13 -2.62 -50.56
CA LEU A 361 58.03 -1.45 -50.40
C LEU A 361 57.22 -0.16 -50.57
#